data_AF-A0A1F6R669-F1
#
_entry.id   AF-A0A1F6R669-F1
#
_cell.length_a   1.000
_cell.length_b   1.000
_cell.length_c   1.000
_cell.angle_alpha   90.00
_cell.angle_beta   90.00
_cell.angle_gamma   90.00
#
_symmetry.space_group_name_H-M   'P 1'
#
loop_
_entity.id
_entity.type
_entity.pdbx_description
1 polymer ?
#
loop_
_entity_poly.entity_id
_entity_poly.type
_entity_poly.pdbx_seq_one_letter_code
_entity_poly.pdbx_strand_id
1 'polypeptide(L)'
;MPYKIPKDWDVIRAIEHVLKQRGFVTSGEELGYLVLRRLKEVNSGFVATPDRVRRVAITIPEVEIRVKTRHSDAKKLKGCPVCGWKITKAYRRNLGGQRVHTGYRCEKCGFRTNRETLAPGKYLFLWKKKL
;
A
#
# COMPACT_ATOMS: atom_id res chain seq x y z
N MET A 1 0.01 -29.44 8.34
CA MET A 1 1.06 -28.66 9.04
C MET A 1 0.41 -27.51 9.80
N PRO A 2 0.86 -27.16 11.01
CA PRO A 2 0.31 -26.01 11.74
C PRO A 2 0.56 -24.73 10.95
N TYR A 3 -0.41 -23.80 10.97
CA TYR A 3 -0.22 -22.51 10.33
C TYR A 3 0.89 -21.74 11.06
N LYS A 4 1.74 -21.06 10.29
CA LYS A 4 2.85 -20.28 10.85
C LYS A 4 2.82 -18.88 10.26
N ILE A 5 3.02 -17.91 11.13
CA ILE A 5 3.12 -16.52 10.74
C ILE A 5 4.59 -16.23 10.37
N PRO A 6 4.89 -15.84 9.11
CA PRO A 6 6.25 -15.50 8.71
C PRO A 6 6.73 -14.25 9.46
N LYS A 7 8.06 -14.13 9.65
CA LYS A 7 8.65 -12.90 10.20
C LYS A 7 8.61 -11.82 9.11
N ASP A 8 8.63 -10.55 9.51
CA ASP A 8 8.56 -9.45 8.53
C ASP A 8 9.72 -9.49 7.54
N TRP A 9 10.90 -9.94 7.97
CA TRP A 9 12.06 -10.07 7.11
C TRP A 9 11.89 -11.13 6.00
N ASP A 10 11.17 -12.22 6.28
CA ASP A 10 10.82 -13.22 5.26
C ASP A 10 9.88 -12.60 4.21
N VAL A 11 8.90 -11.82 4.67
CA VAL A 11 7.95 -11.12 3.81
C VAL A 11 8.66 -10.06 2.96
N ILE A 12 9.60 -9.30 3.54
CA ILE A 12 10.43 -8.31 2.81
C ILE A 12 11.18 -9.00 1.68
N ARG A 13 11.93 -10.07 1.98
CA ARG A 13 12.69 -10.83 0.97
C ARG A 13 11.80 -11.37 -0.15
N ALA A 14 10.63 -11.87 0.19
CA ALA A 14 9.67 -12.36 -0.80
C ALA A 14 9.12 -11.22 -1.68
N ILE A 15 8.81 -10.06 -1.11
CA ILE A 15 8.38 -8.86 -1.86
C ILE A 15 9.49 -8.40 -2.81
N GLU A 16 10.72 -8.26 -2.31
CA GLU A 16 11.85 -7.85 -3.14
C GLU A 16 12.05 -8.80 -4.31
N HIS A 17 12.00 -10.11 -4.07
CA HIS A 17 12.16 -11.12 -5.12
C HIS A 17 11.11 -10.96 -6.21
N VAL A 18 9.83 -10.87 -5.83
CA VAL A 18 8.71 -10.70 -6.77
C VAL A 18 8.85 -9.42 -7.59
N LEU A 19 9.14 -8.29 -6.93
CA LEU A 19 9.22 -6.99 -7.59
C LEU A 19 10.50 -6.81 -8.42
N LYS A 20 11.64 -7.37 -8.00
CA LYS A 20 12.88 -7.38 -8.81
C LYS A 20 12.70 -8.18 -10.10
N GLN A 21 11.98 -9.32 -10.04
CA GLN A 21 11.73 -10.15 -11.21
C GLN A 21 10.72 -9.55 -12.18
N ARG A 22 9.59 -9.04 -11.68
CA ARG A 22 8.50 -8.52 -12.53
C ARG A 22 8.64 -7.04 -12.89
N GLY A 23 9.43 -6.28 -12.14
CA GLY A 23 9.51 -4.82 -12.20
C GLY A 23 8.31 -4.14 -11.54
N PHE A 24 7.08 -4.62 -11.78
CA PHE A 24 5.87 -4.05 -11.18
C PHE A 24 4.73 -5.05 -10.98
N VAL A 25 3.78 -4.70 -10.11
CA VAL A 25 2.54 -5.45 -9.82
C VAL A 25 1.36 -4.49 -9.70
N THR A 26 0.20 -4.83 -10.28
CA THR A 26 -0.91 -3.87 -10.51
C THR A 26 -2.09 -3.99 -9.54
N SER A 27 -1.99 -4.87 -8.54
CA SER A 27 -2.98 -4.95 -7.48
C SER A 27 -2.39 -5.49 -6.17
N GLY A 28 -3.03 -5.15 -5.05
CA GLY A 28 -2.62 -5.68 -3.74
C GLY A 28 -2.89 -7.18 -3.60
N GLU A 29 -3.96 -7.67 -4.21
CA GLU A 29 -4.30 -9.10 -4.22
C GLU A 29 -3.26 -9.91 -5.01
N GLU A 30 -2.87 -9.43 -6.19
CA GLU A 30 -1.83 -10.06 -7.00
C GLU A 30 -0.49 -10.11 -6.25
N LEU A 31 -0.06 -8.99 -5.65
CA LEU A 31 1.17 -8.96 -4.87
C LEU A 31 1.10 -9.95 -3.69
N GLY A 32 -0.03 -9.97 -2.98
CA GLY A 32 -0.27 -10.89 -1.87
C GLY A 32 -0.16 -12.36 -2.29
N TYR A 33 -0.79 -12.72 -3.41
CA TYR A 33 -0.73 -14.07 -3.96
C TYR A 33 0.71 -14.49 -4.32
N LEU A 34 1.44 -13.63 -5.04
CA LEU A 34 2.81 -13.92 -5.49
C LEU A 34 3.77 -14.07 -4.31
N VAL A 35 3.67 -13.16 -3.33
CA VAL A 35 4.49 -13.20 -2.11
C VAL A 35 4.17 -14.45 -1.29
N LEU A 36 2.89 -14.79 -1.12
CA LEU A 36 2.48 -16.00 -0.41
C LEU A 36 2.98 -17.26 -1.10
N ARG A 37 2.89 -17.33 -2.43
CA ARG A 37 3.43 -18.45 -3.22
C ARG A 37 4.92 -18.63 -2.95
N ARG A 38 5.70 -17.53 -2.97
CA ARG A 38 7.14 -17.56 -2.68
C ARG A 38 7.46 -17.98 -1.24
N LEU A 39 6.69 -17.52 -0.27
CA LEU A 39 6.84 -17.92 1.13
C LEU A 39 6.56 -19.42 1.32
N LYS A 40 5.57 -19.97 0.62
CA LYS A 40 5.21 -21.39 0.73
C LYS A 40 6.25 -22.34 0.17
N GLU A 41 7.12 -21.88 -0.74
CA GLU A 41 8.29 -22.65 -1.20
C GLU A 41 9.32 -22.85 -0.08
N VAL A 42 9.36 -21.94 0.89
CA VAL A 42 10.24 -22.05 2.08
C VAL A 42 9.55 -22.85 3.19
N ASN A 43 8.27 -22.58 3.44
CA ASN A 43 7.47 -23.30 4.41
C ASN A 43 6.00 -23.30 4.01
N SER A 44 5.46 -24.47 3.68
CA SER A 44 4.08 -24.62 3.21
C SER A 44 3.01 -24.21 4.23
N GLY A 45 3.37 -24.14 5.52
CA GLY A 45 2.52 -23.63 6.60
C GLY A 45 2.45 -22.11 6.71
N PHE A 46 3.25 -21.35 5.93
CA PHE A 46 3.21 -19.90 5.99
C PHE A 46 1.90 -19.31 5.47
N VAL A 47 1.39 -18.33 6.21
CA VAL A 47 0.19 -17.56 5.87
C VAL A 47 0.48 -16.07 5.98
N ALA A 48 0.15 -15.32 4.93
CA ALA A 48 0.24 -13.86 4.89
C ALA A 48 -0.94 -13.31 4.08
N THR A 49 -1.66 -12.35 4.66
CA THR A 49 -2.78 -11.68 3.96
C THR A 49 -2.25 -10.59 3.02
N PRO A 50 -2.96 -10.27 1.92
CA PRO A 50 -2.61 -9.16 1.05
C PRO A 50 -2.39 -7.85 1.80
N ASP A 51 -3.22 -7.58 2.81
CA ASP A 51 -3.10 -6.38 3.65
C ASP A 51 -1.78 -6.33 4.43
N ARG A 52 -1.33 -7.46 5.00
CA ARG A 52 -0.03 -7.53 5.66
C ARG A 52 1.09 -7.29 4.67
N VAL A 53 1.03 -7.93 3.49
CA VAL A 53 2.03 -7.76 2.44
C VAL A 53 2.14 -6.28 2.02
N ARG A 54 1.01 -5.59 1.83
CA ARG A 54 0.99 -4.14 1.55
C ARG A 54 1.65 -3.32 2.66
N ARG A 55 1.33 -3.61 3.93
CA ARG A 55 1.91 -2.89 5.07
C ARG A 55 3.42 -3.06 5.17
N VAL A 56 3.93 -4.26 4.91
CA VAL A 56 5.37 -4.53 4.87
C VAL A 56 6.02 -3.89 3.63
N ALA A 57 5.37 -3.89 2.47
CA ALA A 57 5.91 -3.27 1.27
C ALA A 57 6.23 -1.78 1.45
N ILE A 58 5.47 -1.07 2.29
CA ILE A 58 5.68 0.36 2.60
C ILE A 58 6.99 0.60 3.34
N THR A 59 7.48 -0.38 4.09
CA THR A 59 8.72 -0.23 4.86
C THR A 59 9.97 -0.45 4.02
N ILE A 60 9.83 -0.86 2.75
CA ILE A 60 10.95 -1.15 1.84
C ILE A 60 11.25 0.13 1.02
N PRO A 61 12.40 0.78 1.21
CA PRO A 61 12.73 2.05 0.54
C PRO A 61 12.71 1.99 -1.00
N GLU A 62 13.12 0.85 -1.54
CA GLU A 62 13.19 0.52 -2.97
C GLU A 62 11.81 0.24 -3.58
N VAL A 63 10.75 0.13 -2.79
CA VAL A 63 9.40 -0.08 -3.31
C VAL A 63 8.66 1.25 -3.41
N GLU A 64 8.19 1.58 -4.61
CA GLU A 64 7.24 2.67 -4.81
C GLU A 64 5.82 2.13 -4.89
N ILE A 65 4.90 2.71 -4.12
CA ILE A 65 3.49 2.33 -4.14
C ILE A 65 2.68 3.52 -4.65
N ARG A 66 2.10 3.37 -5.84
CA ARG A 66 1.16 4.33 -6.40
C ARG A 66 -0.26 3.81 -6.20
N VAL A 67 -1.16 4.70 -5.76
CA VAL A 67 -2.58 4.38 -5.64
C VAL A 67 -3.37 5.31 -6.55
N LYS A 68 -4.04 4.73 -7.54
CA LYS A 68 -5.04 5.44 -8.32
C LYS A 68 -6.37 5.36 -7.59
N THR A 69 -6.89 6.50 -7.21
CA THR A 69 -8.24 6.62 -6.64
C THR A 69 -9.27 6.82 -7.74
N ARG A 70 -10.49 6.34 -7.53
CA ARG A 70 -11.64 6.60 -8.41
C ARG A 70 -12.73 7.34 -7.64
N HIS A 71 -13.47 8.20 -8.33
CA HIS A 71 -14.67 8.82 -7.78
C HIS A 71 -15.66 7.73 -7.35
N SER A 72 -16.25 7.89 -6.17
CA SER A 72 -17.25 6.97 -5.65
C SER A 72 -18.21 7.71 -4.73
N ASP A 73 -19.50 7.39 -4.78
CA ASP A 73 -20.49 7.92 -3.84
C ASP A 73 -20.44 7.22 -2.47
N ALA A 74 -19.54 6.24 -2.32
CA ALA A 74 -19.36 5.46 -1.10
C ALA A 74 -18.76 6.30 0.04
N LYS A 75 -19.23 6.00 1.28
CA LYS A 75 -18.84 6.65 2.53
C LYS A 75 -17.32 6.86 2.65
N LYS A 76 -16.97 8.02 3.23
CA LYS A 76 -15.63 8.47 3.65
C LYS A 76 -14.64 7.33 3.94
N LEU A 77 -13.41 7.44 3.43
CA LEU A 77 -12.29 6.55 3.75
C LEU A 77 -12.20 6.33 5.27
N LYS A 78 -12.40 5.08 5.74
CA LYS A 78 -12.28 4.72 7.17
C LYS A 78 -10.83 4.78 7.67
N GLY A 79 -9.87 4.60 6.78
CA GLY A 79 -8.44 4.58 7.03
C GLY A 79 -7.66 4.63 5.73
N CYS A 80 -6.33 4.76 5.83
CA CYS A 80 -5.44 4.89 4.68
C CYS A 80 -5.53 3.64 3.81
N PRO A 81 -5.85 3.77 2.51
CA PRO A 81 -5.91 2.61 1.63
C PRO A 81 -4.55 1.91 1.50
N VAL A 82 -3.46 2.67 1.61
CA VAL A 82 -2.10 2.12 1.49
C VAL A 82 -1.68 1.33 2.73
N CYS A 83 -1.74 1.95 3.92
CA CYS A 83 -1.15 1.39 5.15
C CYS A 83 -2.17 1.04 6.25
N GLY A 84 -3.46 1.30 6.04
CA GLY A 84 -4.52 1.13 7.04
C GLY A 84 -4.52 2.18 8.17
N TRP A 85 -3.54 3.07 8.22
CA TRP A 85 -3.41 4.06 9.30
C TRP A 85 -4.46 5.18 9.22
N LYS A 86 -4.65 5.92 10.31
CA LYS A 86 -5.61 7.03 10.34
C LYS A 86 -5.25 8.08 9.28
N ILE A 87 -6.27 8.59 8.60
CA ILE A 87 -6.14 9.68 7.64
C ILE A 87 -6.56 10.98 8.34
N THR A 88 -5.80 12.04 8.16
CA THR A 88 -6.09 13.39 8.64
C THR A 88 -6.51 14.32 7.49
N LYS A 89 -7.26 15.38 7.81
CA LYS A 89 -7.68 16.40 6.84
C LYS A 89 -6.48 17.30 6.51
N ALA A 90 -6.23 17.50 5.22
CA ALA A 90 -5.23 18.44 4.72
C ALA A 90 -5.87 19.81 4.48
N TYR A 91 -5.14 20.89 4.80
CA TYR A 91 -5.59 22.27 4.59
C TYR A 91 -4.50 23.06 3.87
N ARG A 92 -4.91 24.05 3.07
CA ARG A 92 -4.01 25.09 2.53
C ARG A 92 -4.61 26.47 2.77
N ARG A 93 -3.77 27.50 2.72
CA ARG A 93 -4.25 28.89 2.63
C ARG A 93 -4.59 29.19 1.17
N ASN A 94 -5.74 29.81 0.92
CA ASN A 94 -6.04 30.40 -0.38
C ASN A 94 -5.29 31.73 -0.56
N LEU A 95 -5.43 32.35 -1.73
CA LEU A 95 -4.82 33.65 -2.01
C LEU A 95 -5.23 34.74 -1.01
N GLY A 96 -6.43 34.64 -0.41
CA GLY A 96 -6.92 35.51 0.66
C GLY A 96 -6.52 35.09 2.08
N GLY A 97 -5.58 34.15 2.25
CA GLY A 97 -5.07 33.72 3.56
C GLY A 97 -5.99 32.79 4.38
N GLN A 98 -7.19 32.50 3.92
CA GLN A 98 -8.16 31.65 4.62
C GLN A 98 -7.75 30.17 4.56
N ARG A 99 -7.95 29.44 5.67
CA ARG A 99 -7.70 27.99 5.75
C ARG A 99 -8.81 27.22 5.04
N VAL A 100 -8.44 26.58 3.94
CA VAL A 100 -9.34 25.82 3.08
C VAL A 100 -8.96 24.35 3.16
N HIS A 101 -9.90 23.48 3.57
CA HIS A 101 -9.70 22.01 3.56
C HIS A 101 -9.37 21.60 2.12
N THR A 102 -8.29 20.89 1.80
CA THR A 102 -7.96 20.54 0.40
C THR A 102 -8.15 19.06 0.08
N GLY A 103 -8.43 18.24 1.10
CA GLY A 103 -8.55 16.80 0.96
C GLY A 103 -7.96 16.10 2.16
N TYR A 104 -7.36 14.93 1.95
CA TYR A 104 -6.89 14.10 3.05
C TYR A 104 -5.45 13.62 2.86
N ARG A 105 -4.75 13.37 3.98
CA ARG A 105 -3.37 12.88 4.01
C ARG A 105 -3.19 11.79 5.07
N CYS A 106 -2.39 10.78 4.75
CA CYS A 106 -1.85 9.86 5.74
C CYS A 106 -0.47 10.32 6.18
N GLU A 107 -0.27 10.50 7.49
CA GLU A 107 1.01 10.93 8.05
C GLU A 107 2.03 9.79 8.10
N LYS A 108 1.58 8.53 8.09
CA LYS A 108 2.46 7.36 8.13
C LYS A 108 3.13 7.04 6.78
N CYS A 109 2.34 6.97 5.70
CA CYS A 109 2.84 6.55 4.38
C CYS A 109 2.85 7.67 3.33
N GLY A 110 2.42 8.88 3.71
CA GLY A 110 2.40 10.02 2.79
C GLY A 110 1.28 10.02 1.75
N PHE A 111 0.39 9.02 1.73
CA PHE A 111 -0.79 8.99 0.85
C PHE A 111 -1.57 10.31 0.92
N ARG A 112 -1.94 10.87 -0.23
CA ARG A 112 -2.72 12.11 -0.34
C ARG A 112 -3.87 11.91 -1.31
N THR A 113 -4.98 12.59 -1.03
CA THR A 113 -6.18 12.55 -1.86
C THR A 113 -6.90 13.89 -1.80
N ASN A 114 -7.70 14.19 -2.82
CA ASN A 114 -8.49 15.42 -2.89
C ASN A 114 -9.74 15.32 -2.00
N ARG A 115 -10.60 16.35 -2.05
CA ARG A 115 -11.86 16.42 -1.26
C ARG A 115 -12.91 15.39 -1.64
N GLU A 116 -12.84 14.87 -2.86
CA GLU A 116 -13.81 13.93 -3.42
C GLU A 116 -13.88 12.64 -2.59
N THR A 117 -15.06 12.02 -2.56
CA THR A 117 -15.24 10.67 -2.02
C THR A 117 -14.57 9.69 -2.96
N LEU A 118 -13.39 9.24 -2.53
CA LEU A 118 -12.49 8.45 -3.36
C LEU A 118 -12.33 7.05 -2.76
N ALA A 119 -12.68 6.03 -3.53
CA ALA A 119 -12.31 4.65 -3.25
C ALA A 119 -10.93 4.37 -3.86
N PRO A 120 -10.05 3.60 -3.20
CA PRO A 120 -8.84 3.09 -3.85
C PRO A 120 -9.26 2.24 -5.05
N GLY A 121 -8.92 2.70 -6.25
CA GLY A 121 -9.30 2.04 -7.51
C GLY A 121 -8.28 1.00 -7.92
N LYS A 122 -6.98 1.36 -7.97
CA LYS A 122 -5.88 0.44 -8.33
C LYS A 122 -4.62 0.75 -7.52
N TYR A 123 -3.91 -0.30 -7.12
CA TYR A 123 -2.56 -0.20 -6.58
C TYR A 123 -1.55 -0.44 -7.70
N LEU A 124 -0.36 0.13 -7.60
CA LEU A 124 0.76 -0.19 -8.45
C LEU A 124 2.01 -0.21 -7.58
N PHE A 125 2.61 -1.39 -7.46
CA PHE A 125 3.86 -1.61 -6.74
C PHE A 125 4.99 -1.66 -7.76
N LEU A 126 6.00 -0.82 -7.60
CA LEU A 126 7.13 -0.71 -8.52
C LEU A 126 8.42 -0.97 -7.76
N TRP A 127 9.34 -1.72 -8.37
CA TRP A 127 10.72 -1.75 -7.92
C TRP A 127 11.46 -0.51 -8.46
N LYS A 128 11.92 0.36 -7.56
CA LYS A 128 12.81 1.47 -7.93
C LYS A 128 14.16 0.85 -8.31
N LYS A 129 14.47 0.83 -9.60
CA LYS A 129 15.86 0.60 -10.02
C LYS A 129 16.69 1.77 -9.48
N LYS A 130 17.74 1.49 -8.71
CA LYS A 130 18.79 2.49 -8.49
C LYS A 130 19.39 2.76 -9.87
N LEU A 131 19.26 4.01 -10.33
CA LEU A 131 20.08 4.56 -11.42
C LEU A 131 21.53 4.64 -10.95
#